data_AF-A0A2S5LH71-F1
#
_entry.id   AF-A0A2S5LH71-F1
#
_cell.length_a   1.000
_cell.length_b   1.000
_cell.length_c   1.000
_cell.angle_alpha   90.00
_cell.angle_beta   90.00
_cell.angle_gamma   90.00
#
_symmetry.space_group_name_H-M   'P 1'
#
loop_
_entity.id
_entity.type
_entity.pdbx_description
1 polymer ?
#
loop_
_entity_poly.entity_id
_entity_poly.type
_entity_poly.pdbx_seq_one_letter_code
_entity_poly.pdbx_strand_id
1 'polypeptide(L)' 'MVDYDRAHSIIYLRLLDAAKEGAAWEEVSKIVLGIDSEREPERAKRAYDTHLQRAKWMTTSGYKDFLKGSP' A
#
# COMPACT_ATOMS: atom_id res chain seq x y z
N MET A 1 10.87 -2.08 10.64
CA MET A 1 10.63 -1.47 9.32
C MET A 1 11.77 -1.89 8.43
N VAL A 2 11.48 -2.47 7.27
CA VAL A 2 12.49 -3.08 6.40
C VAL A 2 12.73 -2.16 5.20
N ASP A 3 13.88 -2.22 4.54
CA ASP A 3 14.17 -1.45 3.32
C ASP A 3 13.07 -1.59 2.24
N TYR A 4 12.36 -2.72 2.27
CA TYR A 4 11.12 -2.95 1.53
C TYR A 4 10.11 -1.80 1.69
N ASP A 5 9.79 -1.37 2.91
CA ASP A 5 8.77 -0.35 3.18
C ASP A 5 9.17 1.03 2.63
N ARG A 6 10.48 1.33 2.63
CA ARG A 6 11.00 2.60 2.09
C ARG A 6 10.90 2.62 0.56
N ALA A 7 11.25 1.52 -0.09
CA ALA A 7 11.13 1.36 -1.55
C ALA A 7 9.67 1.37 -2.03
N HIS A 8 8.72 0.95 -1.19
CA HIS A 8 7.29 0.87 -1.52
C HIS A 8 6.47 2.09 -1.10
N SER A 9 7.13 3.20 -0.71
CA SER A 9 6.46 4.43 -0.26
C SER A 9 5.43 4.98 -1.25
N ILE A 10 5.74 4.98 -2.55
CA ILE A 10 4.80 5.43 -3.61
C ILE A 10 3.59 4.50 -3.69
N ILE A 11 3.78 3.18 -3.59
CA ILE A 11 2.69 2.20 -3.59
C ILE A 11 1.76 2.45 -2.41
N TYR A 12 2.31 2.70 -1.23
CA TYR A 12 1.52 3.02 -0.03
C TYR A 12 0.71 4.31 -0.17
N LEU A 13 1.29 5.38 -0.75
CA LEU A 13 0.55 6.62 -1.01
C LEU A 13 -0.63 6.38 -1.96
N ARG A 14 -0.42 5.64 -3.05
CA ARG A 14 -1.50 5.33 -4.02
C ARG A 14 -2.59 4.44 -3.42
N LEU A 15 -2.22 3.49 -2.56
CA LEU A 15 -3.20 2.67 -1.83
C LEU A 15 -4.05 3.48 -0.85
N LEU A 16 -3.42 4.43 -0.14
CA LEU A 16 -4.14 5.29 0.81
C LEU A 16 -5.10 6.23 0.09
N ASP A 17 -4.69 6.79 -1.03
CA ASP A 17 -5.53 7.68 -1.84
C ASP A 17 -6.73 6.92 -2.42
N ALA A 18 -6.49 5.76 -3.04
CA ALA A 18 -7.55 4.92 -3.56
C ALA A 18 -8.53 4.43 -2.47
N ALA A 19 -8.02 4.07 -1.29
CA ALA A 19 -8.87 3.69 -0.16
C ALA A 19 -9.69 4.86 0.39
N LYS A 20 -9.17 6.09 0.33
CA LYS A 20 -9.88 7.32 0.72
C LYS A 20 -10.98 7.68 -0.28
N GLU A 21 -10.75 7.43 -1.56
CA GLU A 21 -11.72 7.62 -2.65
C GLU A 21 -12.77 6.50 -2.70
N GLY A 22 -12.61 5.43 -1.90
CA GLY A 22 -13.52 4.29 -1.88
C GLY A 22 -13.40 3.40 -3.11
N ALA A 23 -12.25 3.42 -3.79
CA ALA A 23 -11.99 2.58 -4.96
C ALA A 23 -12.09 1.09 -4.63
N ALA A 24 -12.54 0.30 -5.60
CA ALA A 24 -12.64 -1.15 -5.47
C ALA A 24 -11.26 -1.78 -5.30
N TRP A 25 -11.11 -2.69 -4.35
CA TRP A 25 -9.81 -3.30 -4.04
C TRP A 25 -9.29 -4.14 -5.21
N GLU A 26 -10.19 -4.69 -6.04
CA GLU A 26 -9.91 -5.43 -7.26
C GLU A 26 -9.14 -4.56 -8.26
N GLU A 27 -9.69 -3.39 -8.57
CA GLU A 27 -9.09 -2.42 -9.49
C GLU A 27 -7.76 -1.91 -8.95
N VAL A 28 -7.71 -1.59 -7.67
CA VAL A 28 -6.48 -1.13 -7.01
C VAL A 28 -5.40 -2.22 -7.02
N SER A 29 -5.75 -3.49 -6.80
CA SER A 29 -4.81 -4.61 -6.85
C SER A 29 -4.19 -4.73 -8.24
N LYS A 30 -4.99 -4.57 -9.29
CA LYS A 30 -4.53 -4.66 -10.67
C LYS A 30 -3.67 -3.47 -11.08
N ILE A 31 -4.08 -2.26 -10.75
CA ILE A 31 -3.42 -1.01 -11.18
C ILE A 31 -2.19 -0.69 -10.32
N VAL A 32 -2.27 -0.87 -9.01
CA VAL A 32 -1.23 -0.43 -8.06
C VAL A 32 -0.27 -1.57 -7.71
N LEU A 33 -0.77 -2.80 -7.55
CA LEU A 33 0.05 -3.96 -7.19
C LEU A 33 0.42 -4.85 -8.38
N GLY A 34 -0.18 -4.62 -9.55
CA GLY A 34 0.04 -5.43 -10.75
C GLY A 34 -0.48 -6.86 -10.62
N ILE A 35 -1.40 -7.14 -9.69
CA ILE A 35 -1.97 -8.47 -9.47
C ILE A 35 -3.41 -8.47 -9.99
N ASP A 36 -3.67 -9.33 -10.97
CA ASP A 36 -4.98 -9.44 -11.59
C ASP A 36 -5.97 -10.18 -10.68
N SER A 37 -6.93 -9.44 -10.12
CA SER A 37 -7.94 -9.98 -9.19
C SER A 37 -8.92 -10.95 -9.85
N GLU A 38 -9.08 -10.91 -11.18
CA GLU A 38 -9.94 -11.87 -11.89
C GLU A 38 -9.25 -13.23 -12.08
N ARG A 39 -7.91 -13.21 -12.17
CA ARG A 39 -7.10 -14.41 -12.42
C ARG A 39 -6.59 -15.05 -11.12
N GLU A 40 -6.27 -14.22 -10.12
CA GLU A 40 -5.71 -14.66 -8.84
C GLU A 40 -6.37 -13.90 -7.65
N PRO A 41 -7.69 -14.04 -7.44
CA PRO A 41 -8.46 -13.21 -6.50
C PRO A 41 -7.94 -13.26 -5.07
N GLU A 42 -7.60 -14.44 -4.54
CA GLU A 42 -7.13 -14.58 -3.17
C GLU A 42 -5.74 -13.97 -2.98
N ARG A 43 -4.87 -14.08 -3.98
CA ARG A 43 -3.53 -13.47 -3.95
C ARG A 43 -3.65 -11.94 -4.03
N ALA A 44 -4.49 -11.44 -4.93
CA ALA A 44 -4.77 -10.01 -5.07
C ALA A 44 -5.30 -9.43 -3.75
N LYS A 45 -6.32 -10.07 -3.16
CA LYS A 45 -6.93 -9.61 -1.92
C LYS A 45 -5.95 -9.58 -0.75
N ARG A 46 -5.18 -10.66 -0.55
CA ARG A 46 -4.16 -10.72 0.51
C ARG A 46 -3.09 -9.64 0.34
N ALA A 47 -2.64 -9.43 -0.90
CA ALA A 47 -1.65 -8.40 -1.20
C ALA A 47 -2.20 -7.00 -0.91
N TYR A 48 -3.43 -6.70 -1.35
CA TYR A 48 -4.12 -5.45 -1.06
C TYR A 48 -4.22 -5.19 0.44
N ASP A 49 -4.77 -6.14 1.20
CA ASP A 49 -4.97 -5.98 2.65
C ASP A 49 -3.65 -5.75 3.39
N THR A 50 -2.63 -6.54 3.06
CA THR A 50 -1.31 -6.45 3.70
C THR A 50 -0.65 -5.10 3.41
N HIS A 51 -0.66 -4.64 2.15
CA HIS A 51 -0.04 -3.37 1.80
C HIS A 51 -0.83 -2.18 2.33
N LEU A 52 -2.17 -2.24 2.33
CA LEU A 52 -3.01 -1.18 2.89
C LEU A 52 -2.84 -1.07 4.41
N GLN A 53 -2.73 -2.20 5.12
CA GLN A 53 -2.46 -2.20 6.56
C GLN A 53 -1.10 -1.56 6.87
N ARG A 54 -0.05 -1.91 6.11
CA ARG A 54 1.27 -1.29 6.24
C ARG A 54 1.23 0.20 5.93
N ALA A 55 0.55 0.61 4.85
CA ALA A 55 0.39 2.00 4.48
C ALA A 55 -0.33 2.82 5.58
N LYS A 56 -1.41 2.28 6.15
CA LYS A 56 -2.12 2.89 7.29
C LYS A 56 -1.20 3.03 8.50
N TRP A 57 -0.50 1.96 8.87
CA TRP A 57 0.43 1.96 10.01
C TRP A 57 1.54 3.00 9.84
N MET A 58 2.06 3.19 8.63
CA MET A 58 3.04 4.24 8.31
C MET A 58 2.49 5.65 8.58
N THR A 59 1.22 5.90 8.27
CA THR A 59 0.60 7.21 8.51
C THR A 59 0.21 7.46 9.96
N THR A 60 -0.16 6.43 10.72
CA THR A 60 -0.63 6.56 12.11
C THR A 60 0.50 6.53 13.13
N SER A 61 1.60 5.84 12.84
CA SER A 61 2.68 5.55 13.80
C SER A 61 3.91 6.46 13.65
N GLY A 62 3.82 7.56 12.89
CA GLY A 62 4.84 8.62 12.92
C GLY A 62 5.93 8.53 11.84
N TYR A 63 5.60 8.31 10.57
CA TYR A 63 6.58 8.42 9.46
C TYR A 63 7.20 9.83 9.31
N LYS A 64 6.56 10.88 9.87
CA LYS A 64 7.08 12.26 9.89
C LYS A 64 8.43 12.40 10.61
N ASP A 65 8.73 11.55 11.60
CA ASP A 65 10.02 11.59 12.30
C ASP A 65 11.10 10.81 11.55
N PHE A 66 10.73 9.90 10.65
CA PHE A 66 11.66 9.06 9.90
C PHE A 66 12.15 9.71 8.58
N LEU A 67 11.29 10.50 7.91
CA LEU A 67 11.71 11.28 6.74
C LEU A 67 12.65 12.45 7.08
N LYS A 68 12.67 12.91 8.34
CA LYS A 68 13.60 13.92 8.84
C LYS A 68 15.02 13.40 9.08
N GLY A 69 15.24 12.08 8.95
CA GLY A 69 16.52 11.41 9.21
C GLY A 69 17.09 10.69 8.00
N SER A 70 17.07 11.31 6.81
CA SER A 70 17.95 10.88 5.71
C SER A 70 19.24 11.71 5.79
N PRO A 71 20.44 11.09 5.87
CA PRO A 71 21.68 11.78 5.54
C PRO A 71 21.69 12.27 4.09
#